data_AF-A0A8S3W636-F1
#
_entry.id   AF-A0A8S3W636-F1
#
_cell.length_a   1.000
_cell.length_b   1.000
_cell.length_c   1.000
_cell.angle_alpha   90.00
_cell.angle_beta   90.00
_cell.angle_gamma   90.00
#
_symmetry.space_group_name_H-M   'P 1'
#
loop_
_entity.id
_entity.type
_entity.pdbx_description
1 polymer ?
#
loop_
_entity_poly.entity_id
_entity_poly.type
_entity_poly.pdbx_seq_one_letter_code
_entity_poly.pdbx_strand_id
1 'polypeptide(L)' 'MSVKIALLCLLVVCLAIDMTSACACPRVYWPVCGSDGVTYSNLQCMKCQKPNLRVTKLGPCKVVNPTV' A
#
# COMPACT_ATOMS: atom_id res chain seq x y z
N MET A 1 -9.91 40.47 9.87
CA MET A 1 -9.51 39.09 9.54
C MET A 1 -8.10 38.88 10.09
N SER A 2 -8.02 38.52 11.38
CA SER A 2 -6.78 38.62 12.17
C SER A 2 -5.79 37.54 11.76
N VAL A 3 -4.51 37.89 11.58
CA VAL A 3 -3.42 37.00 11.11
C VAL A 3 -3.36 35.65 11.86
N LYS A 4 -3.74 35.64 13.14
CA LYS A 4 -3.90 34.43 13.97
C LYS A 4 -4.92 33.43 13.40
N ILE A 5 -6.02 33.91 12.83
CA ILE A 5 -7.04 33.10 12.16
C ILE A 5 -6.46 32.46 10.89
N ALA A 6 -5.67 33.20 10.11
CA ALA A 6 -5.01 32.67 8.91
C ALA A 6 -3.97 31.59 9.25
N LEU A 7 -3.16 31.79 10.31
CA LEU A 7 -2.21 30.79 10.82
C LEU A 7 -2.91 29.54 11.34
N LEU A 8 -4.01 29.70 12.10
CA LEU A 8 -4.81 28.57 12.58
C LEU A 8 -5.42 27.79 11.41
N CYS A 9 -5.96 28.47 10.38
CA CYS A 9 -6.48 27.82 9.18
C CYS A 9 -5.38 27.04 8.43
N LEU A 10 -4.18 27.59 8.26
CA LEU A 10 -3.06 26.90 7.60
C LEU A 10 -2.61 25.65 8.38
N LEU A 11 -2.51 25.73 9.71
CA LEU A 11 -2.15 24.59 10.56
C LEU A 11 -3.23 23.50 10.54
N VAL A 12 -4.52 23.87 10.59
CA VAL A 12 -5.65 22.93 10.51
C VAL A 12 -5.72 22.27 9.14
N VAL A 13 -5.49 23.02 8.05
CA VAL A 13 -5.42 22.46 6.69
C VAL A 13 -4.29 21.45 6.59
N CYS A 14 -3.09 21.74 7.12
CA CYS A 14 -1.96 20.82 7.12
C CYS A 14 -2.20 19.53 7.93
N LEU A 15 -2.98 19.60 9.02
CA LEU A 15 -3.32 18.42 9.84
C LEU A 15 -4.51 17.63 9.28
N ALA A 16 -5.35 18.25 8.44
CA ALA A 16 -6.46 17.61 7.74
C ALA A 16 -6.08 17.03 6.38
N ILE A 17 -4.85 17.25 5.91
CA ILE A 17 -4.24 16.42 4.86
C ILE A 17 -3.85 15.11 5.53
N ASP A 18 -4.84 14.30 5.85
CA ASP A 18 -4.65 12.86 5.90
C ASP A 18 -4.17 12.49 4.50
N MET A 19 -2.84 12.48 4.32
CA MET A 19 -2.16 11.73 3.28
C MET A 19 -2.37 10.26 3.62
N THR A 20 -3.64 9.82 3.63
CA THR A 20 -3.95 8.43 3.31
C THR A 20 -3.48 8.32 1.86
N SER A 21 -2.20 7.98 1.71
CA SER A 21 -1.64 7.48 0.48
C SER A 21 -2.36 6.17 0.22
N ALA A 22 -3.61 6.27 -0.23
CA ALA A 22 -4.38 5.17 -0.73
C ALA A 22 -3.56 4.66 -1.90
N CYS A 23 -2.93 3.52 -1.67
CA CYS A 23 -2.02 2.91 -2.61
C CYS A 23 -2.71 2.71 -3.97
N ALA A 24 -2.52 3.64 -4.89
CA ALA A 24 -3.09 3.57 -6.22
C ALA A 24 -2.22 2.60 -7.04
N CYS A 25 -2.67 1.36 -7.17
CA CYS A 25 -1.94 0.35 -7.93
C CYS A 25 -2.70 -0.07 -9.20
N PRO A 26 -1.99 -0.40 -10.30
CA PRO A 26 -2.62 -0.82 -11.54
C PRO A 26 -3.48 -2.07 -11.34
N ARG A 27 -4.63 -2.13 -12.02
CA ARG A 27 -5.51 -3.32 -12.03
C ARG A 27 -5.04 -4.41 -13.00
N VAL A 28 -3.73 -4.45 -13.30
CA VAL A 28 -3.14 -5.48 -14.16
C VAL A 28 -2.80 -6.69 -13.31
N TYR A 29 -3.21 -7.87 -13.77
CA TYR A 29 -2.97 -9.12 -13.07
C TYR A 29 -1.68 -9.80 -13.58
N TRP A 30 -0.60 -9.62 -12.82
CA TRP A 30 0.69 -10.29 -12.99
C TRP A 30 1.20 -10.72 -11.61
N PRO A 31 0.68 -11.82 -11.06
CA PRO A 31 0.82 -12.13 -9.65
C PRO A 31 2.26 -12.39 -9.23
N VAL A 32 2.57 -12.04 -7.98
CA VAL A 32 3.85 -12.35 -7.33
C VAL A 32 3.60 -12.93 -5.93
N CYS A 33 4.48 -13.82 -5.50
CA CYS A 33 4.44 -14.40 -4.16
C CYS A 33 5.42 -13.65 -3.25
N GLY A 34 4.90 -13.03 -2.19
CA GLY A 34 5.70 -12.37 -1.17
C GLY A 34 6.41 -13.36 -0.24
N SER A 35 7.42 -12.89 0.48
CA SER A 35 8.10 -13.64 1.53
C SER A 35 7.24 -13.89 2.77
N ASP A 36 6.08 -13.23 2.84
CA ASP A 36 5.02 -13.44 3.82
C ASP A 36 4.05 -14.58 3.41
N GLY A 37 4.26 -15.21 2.26
CA GLY A 37 3.37 -16.25 1.73
C GLY A 37 2.07 -15.73 1.13
N VAL A 38 1.94 -14.41 0.94
CA VAL A 38 0.75 -13.79 0.35
C VAL A 38 0.94 -13.58 -1.15
N THR A 39 -0.12 -13.85 -1.92
CA THR A 39 -0.16 -13.54 -3.35
C THR A 39 -0.61 -12.11 -3.55
N TYR A 40 0.21 -11.30 -4.23
CA TYR A 40 -0.13 -9.93 -4.62
C TYR A 40 -0.46 -9.88 -6.11
N SER A 41 -1.48 -9.11 -6.49
CA SER A 41 -1.97 -9.01 -7.88
C SER A 41 -0.91 -8.56 -8.87
N ASN A 42 0.04 -7.73 -8.42
CA ASN A 42 1.25 -7.38 -9.15
C ASN A 42 2.32 -6.82 -8.20
N LEU A 43 3.55 -6.72 -8.71
CA LEU A 43 4.70 -6.21 -7.97
C LEU A 43 4.51 -4.77 -7.47
N GLN A 44 3.83 -3.93 -8.26
CA GLN A 44 3.58 -2.54 -7.92
C GLN A 44 2.65 -2.43 -6.71
N CYS A 45 1.54 -3.18 -6.72
CA CYS A 45 0.62 -3.30 -5.58
C CYS A 45 1.35 -3.82 -4.34
N MET A 46 2.21 -4.85 -4.49
CA MET A 46 3.00 -5.38 -3.37
C MET A 46 3.92 -4.31 -2.76
N LYS A 47 4.74 -3.64 -3.56
CA LYS A 47 5.67 -2.61 -3.07
C LYS A 47 4.98 -1.42 -2.43
N CYS A 48 3.81 -1.08 -2.94
CA CYS A 48 3.05 0.06 -2.46
C CYS A 48 2.33 -0.25 -1.12
N GLN A 49 1.88 -1.49 -0.91
CA GLN A 49 1.34 -1.94 0.38
C GLN A 49 2.43 -2.32 1.40
N LYS A 50 3.54 -2.91 0.91
CA LYS A 50 4.61 -3.52 1.70
C LYS A 50 5.98 -3.25 1.05
N PRO A 51 6.55 -2.04 1.17
CA PRO A 51 7.76 -1.63 0.45
C PRO A 51 9.00 -2.47 0.77
N ASN A 52 9.06 -3.03 1.98
CA ASN A 52 10.19 -3.85 2.45
C ASN A 52 9.97 -5.35 2.26
N LEU A 53 8.83 -5.77 1.71
CA LEU A 53 8.55 -7.19 1.50
C LEU A 53 9.30 -7.69 0.27
N ARG A 54 9.94 -8.86 0.40
CA ARG A 54 10.69 -9.48 -0.70
C ARG A 54 9.76 -10.35 -1.53
N VAL A 55 10.03 -10.42 -2.83
CA VAL A 55 9.41 -11.42 -3.70
C VAL A 55 10.18 -12.73 -3.53
N THR A 56 9.43 -13.81 -3.27
CA THR A 56 9.98 -15.17 -3.24
C THR A 56 9.93 -15.81 -4.63
N LYS A 57 8.83 -15.60 -5.37
CA LYS A 57 8.61 -16.21 -6.68
C LYS A 57 7.70 -15.36 -7.55
N LEU A 58 7.92 -15.39 -8.86
CA LEU A 58 6.92 -14.95 -9.85
C LEU A 58 5.73 -15.90 -9.89
N GLY A 59 4.53 -15.36 -10.09
CA GLY A 59 3.28 -16.09 -10.00
C GLY A 59 2.71 -16.12 -8.56
N PRO A 60 1.55 -16.76 -8.37
CA PRO A 60 0.93 -16.88 -7.05
C PRO A 60 1.74 -17.77 -6.10
N CYS A 61 1.53 -17.58 -4.80
CA CYS A 61 2.03 -18.51 -3.79
C CYS A 61 1.36 -19.89 -3.94
N LYS A 62 2.07 -20.92 -3.47
CA LYS A 62 1.48 -22.25 -3.38
C LYS A 62 0.36 -22.20 -2.33
N VAL A 63 -0.84 -22.62 -2.71
CA VAL A 63 -1.88 -22.91 -1.72
C VAL A 63 -1.40 -24.14 -0.98
N VAL A 64 -0.90 -23.96 0.25
CA VAL A 64 -0.62 -25.07 1.14
C VAL A 64 -2.00 -25.59 1.54
N ASN A 65 -2.42 -26.71 0.96
CA ASN A 65 -3.68 -27.32 1.34
C ASN A 65 -3.53 -27.75 2.82
N PRO A 66 -4.30 -27.21 3.79
CA PRO A 66 -4.05 -27.47 5.22
C PRO A 66 -4.27 -28.92 5.67
N THR A 67 -4.59 -29.84 4.78
CA THR A 67 -4.93 -31.23 5.11
C THR A 67 -4.55 -32.18 3.97
N VAL A 68 -3.49 -32.95 4.19
CA VAL A 68 -3.49 -34.42 3.98
C VAL A 68 -3.09 -35.02 5.31
#